data_AF-A0A167GUR7-F1
#
_entry.id   AF-A0A167GUR7-F1
#
_cell.length_a   1.000
_cell.length_b   1.000
_cell.length_c   1.000
_cell.angle_alpha   90.00
_cell.angle_beta   90.00
_cell.angle_gamma   90.00
#
_symmetry.space_group_name_H-M   'P 1'
#
loop_
_entity.id
_entity.type
_entity.pdbx_description
1 polymer ?
#
loop_
_entity_poly.entity_id
_entity_poly.type
_entity_poly.pdbx_seq_one_letter_code
_entity_poly.pdbx_strand_id
1 'polypeptide(L)'
;MKKVSGLYLLMALVAGCGGSGGDVPQVSDIQPGFGNDIAESFEANIRFYLPDFVDKNGQLTVTNLSDNSQVIHNVEPLNQFALTVTVGGQYNLKYTPNSNTVTCPKLSGCGRSLLNDPNDLDGNNEIDYGEPINAEVHFELIVLPTPGINHVLFSSFNSALVESKLDSSIWSLTAAPNNHLTQSTIHSKQKAEYVSDVLTYIDVMHQHNQNQRDSELFVNAIGEGMSGNSAALNPYRELANEYIIETLTTEETNSLYRGVSEKVLIEVNELLRVNASRELHTEIEPYSNDLLNEVRNAIGVLRLQDEQYSEDLKVKLEEVEELVNDDSQDALLIALEVIGDVVKHVSPFENSLPGNYTLPGLDIDYQTEGGFRWVVTGVRKGFEVNVDITVPEWRISPTLGDKIVGFGIGEISKPSTKLEYSFDEFEIVSKGSFDPNNIDEVIGVANALGDIKLSQGDAVLTGRVDVDYSRQNLSIRSTKSIIPYLSVDGVLTTDNQVTPLRIYANERSPLALRTDMDLVFGAQLELSLNGGKDLRIQVTGEPDDLSDFTTADIAIILGGHVSEITVTNLVGNINVIVRGRDGYWLDIKKKKDLYTGGFYFGDKLVADVRTIRGIPGILFPDGSFESLF
;
A
#
# COMPACT_ATOMS: atom_id res chain seq x y z
N MET A 1 -22.30 -16.27 -10.81
CA MET A 1 -23.30 -15.21 -11.11
C MET A 1 -22.74 -14.39 -12.27
N LYS A 2 -23.55 -13.86 -13.21
CA LYS A 2 -23.00 -12.94 -14.22
C LYS A 2 -22.44 -11.73 -13.47
N LYS A 3 -21.10 -11.54 -13.46
CA LYS A 3 -20.47 -10.30 -12.97
C LYS A 3 -21.09 -9.18 -13.80
N VAL A 4 -22.05 -8.46 -13.23
CA VAL A 4 -22.67 -7.32 -13.91
C VAL A 4 -21.66 -6.22 -13.74
N SER A 5 -20.77 -6.10 -14.72
CA SER A 5 -19.79 -5.03 -14.77
C SER A 5 -20.45 -3.71 -14.41
N GLY A 6 -19.93 -3.05 -13.37
CA GLY A 6 -20.34 -1.70 -12.98
C GLY A 6 -20.40 -0.73 -14.18
N LEU A 7 -19.65 -1.03 -15.26
CA LEU A 7 -19.71 -0.38 -16.57
C LEU A 7 -21.11 -0.32 -17.16
N TYR A 8 -21.91 -1.39 -17.19
CA TYR A 8 -23.22 -1.34 -17.87
C TYR A 8 -24.19 -0.38 -17.14
N LEU A 9 -24.00 -0.19 -15.83
CA LEU A 9 -24.75 0.79 -15.05
C LEU A 9 -24.17 2.22 -15.18
N LEU A 10 -22.85 2.33 -15.40
CA LEU A 10 -22.10 3.53 -15.85
C LEU A 10 -22.44 3.97 -17.29
N MET A 11 -22.84 3.04 -18.15
CA MET A 11 -23.36 3.35 -19.49
C MET A 11 -24.82 3.83 -19.43
N ALA A 12 -25.65 3.19 -18.60
CA ALA A 12 -26.99 3.71 -18.27
C ALA A 12 -26.97 5.00 -17.42
N LEU A 13 -25.79 5.46 -16.96
CA LEU A 13 -25.54 6.75 -16.31
C LEU A 13 -25.47 7.88 -17.34
N VAL A 14 -24.79 7.73 -18.48
CA VAL A 14 -24.43 8.89 -19.33
C VAL A 14 -25.26 9.00 -20.61
N ALA A 15 -26.05 7.98 -20.97
CA ALA A 15 -27.00 8.03 -22.09
C ALA A 15 -28.27 8.86 -21.77
N GLY A 16 -28.11 10.10 -21.31
CA GLY A 16 -29.17 11.08 -21.12
C GLY A 16 -29.45 11.92 -22.36
N CYS A 17 -29.39 11.35 -23.57
CA CYS A 17 -29.94 12.01 -24.75
C CYS A 17 -31.46 11.81 -24.82
N GLY A 18 -32.21 12.79 -24.29
CA GLY A 18 -33.56 13.13 -24.77
C GLY A 18 -34.74 12.32 -24.22
N GLY A 19 -35.61 13.02 -23.48
CA GLY A 19 -36.92 12.52 -23.09
C GLY A 19 -37.70 13.53 -22.25
N SER A 20 -38.11 14.64 -22.84
CA SER A 20 -38.98 15.64 -22.19
C SER A 20 -40.33 15.00 -21.82
N GLY A 21 -40.63 14.88 -20.53
CA GLY A 21 -41.95 14.39 -20.10
C GLY A 21 -42.26 14.46 -18.60
N GLY A 22 -41.28 14.71 -17.74
CA GLY A 22 -41.52 14.99 -16.32
C GLY A 22 -41.51 16.49 -16.03
N ASP A 23 -42.38 16.95 -15.14
CA ASP A 23 -42.35 18.33 -14.64
C ASP A 23 -40.95 18.64 -14.10
N VAL A 24 -40.27 19.55 -14.81
CA VAL A 24 -38.96 20.08 -14.45
C VAL A 24 -39.15 20.90 -13.17
N PRO A 25 -38.35 20.70 -12.11
CA PRO A 25 -38.30 21.64 -11.01
C PRO A 25 -37.96 23.02 -11.59
N GLN A 26 -38.92 23.94 -11.58
CA GLN A 26 -38.65 25.29 -12.04
C GLN A 26 -37.65 25.93 -11.09
N VAL A 27 -36.65 26.58 -11.65
CA VAL A 27 -35.71 27.43 -10.93
C VAL A 27 -36.48 28.67 -10.47
N SER A 28 -37.26 28.55 -9.39
CA SER A 28 -38.01 29.67 -8.82
C SER A 28 -37.78 29.90 -7.32
N ASP A 29 -36.85 29.18 -6.68
CA ASP A 29 -36.45 29.44 -5.29
C ASP A 29 -34.93 29.60 -5.12
N ILE A 30 -34.26 30.20 -6.11
CA ILE A 30 -32.97 30.84 -5.82
C ILE A 30 -33.32 32.18 -5.17
N GLN A 31 -33.23 32.25 -3.83
CA GLN A 31 -32.98 33.54 -3.22
C GLN A 31 -31.63 34.02 -3.79
N PRO A 32 -31.58 35.15 -4.52
CA PRO A 32 -30.32 35.77 -4.89
C PRO A 32 -29.65 36.17 -3.58
N GLY A 33 -28.59 35.47 -3.20
CA GLY A 33 -27.97 35.63 -1.88
C GLY A 33 -27.12 34.45 -1.41
N PHE A 34 -27.12 33.32 -2.11
CA PHE A 34 -26.22 32.19 -1.80
C PHE A 34 -24.86 32.26 -2.49
N GLY A 35 -24.49 33.37 -3.15
CA GLY A 35 -23.10 33.59 -3.56
C GLY A 35 -22.19 33.38 -2.35
N ASN A 36 -21.26 32.41 -2.39
CA ASN A 36 -20.20 32.37 -1.38
C ASN A 36 -19.55 33.74 -1.39
N ASP A 37 -19.45 34.35 -0.22
CA ASP A 37 -18.75 35.61 -0.09
C ASP A 37 -17.29 35.32 -0.47
N ILE A 38 -16.84 35.84 -1.62
CA ILE A 38 -15.44 35.73 -2.05
C ILE A 38 -14.48 36.46 -1.10
N ALA A 39 -15.01 37.23 -0.14
CA ALA A 39 -14.28 37.78 1.00
C ALA A 39 -14.37 36.93 2.28
N GLU A 40 -15.05 35.76 2.26
CA GLU A 40 -15.09 34.83 3.39
C GLU A 40 -13.70 34.24 3.62
N SER A 41 -13.09 34.60 4.74
CA SER A 41 -11.84 33.96 5.19
C SER A 41 -12.17 32.59 5.78
N PHE A 42 -11.69 31.52 5.15
CA PHE A 42 -11.85 30.17 5.69
C PHE A 42 -10.80 29.87 6.75
N GLU A 43 -11.20 29.09 7.76
CA GLU A 43 -10.32 28.56 8.79
C GLU A 43 -10.12 27.05 8.60
N ALA A 44 -8.90 26.60 8.80
CA ALA A 44 -8.50 25.20 8.83
C ALA A 44 -8.16 24.79 10.25
N ASN A 45 -8.79 23.71 10.74
CA ASN A 45 -8.46 23.09 12.01
C ASN A 45 -7.49 21.93 11.78
N ILE A 46 -6.24 22.09 12.19
CA ILE A 46 -5.18 21.11 12.03
C ILE A 46 -5.10 20.27 13.30
N ARG A 47 -5.14 18.94 13.12
CA ARG A 47 -4.83 17.92 14.11
C ARG A 47 -3.55 17.21 13.72
N PHE A 48 -2.79 16.80 14.71
CA PHE A 48 -1.47 16.23 14.48
C PHE A 48 -1.44 14.76 14.86
N TYR A 49 -0.60 14.02 14.16
CA TYR A 49 -0.20 12.67 14.52
C TYR A 49 1.32 12.57 14.53
N LEU A 50 1.84 11.91 15.56
CA LEU A 50 3.23 11.56 15.74
C LEU A 50 3.28 10.11 16.27
N PRO A 51 4.21 9.28 15.76
CA PRO A 51 4.40 7.90 16.21
C PRO A 51 4.58 7.76 17.72
N ASP A 52 4.16 6.61 18.25
CA ASP A 52 4.11 6.35 19.70
C ASP A 52 5.49 6.18 20.36
N PHE A 53 6.51 5.84 19.58
CA PHE A 53 7.89 5.60 20.02
C PHE A 53 8.77 6.87 20.04
N VAL A 54 8.14 8.05 20.00
CA VAL A 54 8.77 9.37 20.08
C VAL A 54 8.04 10.19 21.14
N ASP A 55 8.76 11.06 21.86
CA ASP A 55 8.14 11.97 22.82
C ASP A 55 7.19 12.98 22.16
N LYS A 56 5.91 12.91 22.56
CA LYS A 56 4.82 13.74 22.04
C LYS A 56 4.67 15.06 22.79
N ASN A 57 5.45 15.29 23.84
CA ASN A 57 5.51 16.58 24.52
C ASN A 57 6.67 17.38 23.96
N GLY A 58 6.47 18.66 23.66
CA GLY A 58 7.51 19.43 22.99
C GLY A 58 7.06 20.82 22.54
N GLN A 59 7.74 21.31 21.52
CA GLN A 59 7.44 22.58 20.86
C GLN A 59 7.04 22.36 19.41
N LEU A 60 5.86 22.86 19.03
CA LEU A 60 5.43 22.99 17.64
C LEU A 60 5.69 24.42 17.17
N THR A 61 6.57 24.56 16.18
CA THR A 61 6.84 25.81 15.48
C THR A 61 6.05 25.84 14.19
N VAL A 62 5.19 26.84 14.06
CA VAL A 62 4.33 27.07 12.89
C VAL A 62 4.84 28.29 12.17
N THR A 63 5.29 28.13 10.94
CA THR A 63 5.75 29.22 10.08
C THR A 63 4.81 29.37 8.90
N ASN A 64 4.13 30.51 8.80
CA ASN A 64 3.38 30.87 7.61
C ASN A 64 4.37 31.31 6.53
N LEU A 65 4.46 30.56 5.44
CA LEU A 65 5.42 30.81 4.37
C LEU A 65 5.05 32.02 3.50
N SER A 66 3.78 32.46 3.54
CA SER A 66 3.31 33.61 2.75
C SER A 66 3.82 34.95 3.31
N ASP A 67 3.91 35.09 4.64
CA ASP A 67 4.34 36.32 5.31
C ASP A 67 5.58 36.14 6.21
N ASN A 68 6.12 34.93 6.30
CA ASN A 68 7.21 34.51 7.19
C ASN A 68 6.93 34.75 8.68
N SER A 69 5.65 34.87 9.07
CA SER A 69 5.27 34.93 10.48
C SER A 69 5.47 33.56 11.14
N GLN A 70 5.96 33.58 12.38
CA GLN A 70 6.26 32.37 13.13
C GLN A 70 5.57 32.42 14.49
N VAL A 71 4.92 31.33 14.86
CA VAL A 71 4.30 31.11 16.18
C VAL A 71 4.82 29.81 16.76
N ILE A 72 5.18 29.83 18.04
CA ILE A 72 5.69 28.65 18.75
C ILE A 72 4.69 28.28 19.84
N HIS A 73 4.31 26.99 19.87
CA HIS A 73 3.40 26.42 20.83
C HIS A 73 4.11 25.34 21.65
N ASN A 74 4.04 25.42 22.98
CA ASN A 74 4.36 24.27 23.83
C ASN A 74 3.15 23.33 23.81
N VAL A 75 3.38 22.04 23.55
CA VAL A 75 2.33 21.03 23.40
C VAL A 75 2.56 19.86 24.35
N GLU A 76 1.50 19.40 25.02
CA GLU A 76 1.53 18.29 25.97
C GLU A 76 0.18 17.54 25.95
N PRO A 77 -0.03 16.49 25.13
CA PRO A 77 0.80 16.02 24.00
C PRO A 77 0.36 16.56 22.62
N LEU A 78 1.24 16.51 21.62
CA LEU A 78 1.00 16.95 20.24
C LEU A 78 -0.22 16.27 19.60
N ASN A 79 -0.41 14.96 19.79
CA ASN A 79 -1.54 14.21 19.20
C ASN A 79 -2.91 14.64 19.74
N GLN A 80 -2.95 15.42 20.83
CA GLN A 80 -4.17 16.01 21.40
C GLN A 80 -4.28 17.51 21.14
N PHE A 81 -3.22 18.12 20.58
CA PHE A 81 -3.19 19.53 20.23
C PHE A 81 -3.96 19.77 18.91
N ALA A 82 -4.64 20.90 18.85
CA ALA A 82 -5.30 21.37 17.64
C ALA A 82 -4.94 22.84 17.40
N LEU A 83 -4.66 23.16 16.14
CA LEU A 83 -4.30 24.51 15.71
C LEU A 83 -5.34 25.00 14.71
N THR A 84 -5.75 26.25 14.81
CA THR A 84 -6.58 26.89 13.78
C THR A 84 -5.73 27.87 13.00
N VAL A 85 -5.70 27.73 11.68
CA VAL A 85 -4.97 28.61 10.76
C VAL A 85 -5.88 29.12 9.66
N THR A 86 -5.48 30.20 9.00
CA THR A 86 -6.20 30.71 7.83
C THR A 86 -5.93 29.85 6.60
N VAL A 87 -6.97 29.55 5.84
CA VAL A 87 -6.83 28.85 4.55
C VAL A 87 -6.24 29.81 3.51
N GLY A 88 -5.51 29.25 2.54
CA GLY A 88 -4.86 30.01 1.45
C GLY A 88 -3.40 30.37 1.73
N GLY A 89 -2.88 30.06 2.92
CA GLY A 89 -1.45 30.10 3.24
C GLY A 89 -0.81 28.71 3.19
N GLN A 90 0.48 28.67 2.87
CA GLN A 90 1.30 27.46 3.01
C GLN A 90 2.02 27.50 4.36
N TYR A 91 2.00 26.42 5.12
CA TYR A 91 2.55 26.38 6.47
C TYR A 91 3.66 25.34 6.57
N ASN A 92 4.83 25.77 7.03
CA ASN A 92 5.87 24.87 7.49
C ASN A 92 5.66 24.61 9.00
N LEU A 93 5.53 23.33 9.34
CA LEU A 93 5.31 22.83 10.68
C LEU A 93 6.55 22.05 11.10
N LYS A 94 7.25 22.56 12.12
CA LYS A 94 8.41 21.90 12.71
C LYS A 94 8.10 21.52 14.15
N TYR A 95 8.28 20.25 14.48
CA TYR A 95 8.07 19.75 15.83
C TYR A 95 9.40 19.37 16.48
N THR A 96 9.60 19.78 17.73
CA THR A 96 10.78 19.48 18.52
C THR A 96 10.35 18.86 19.85
N PRO A 97 10.56 17.55 20.05
CA PRO A 97 10.26 16.87 21.31
C PRO A 97 11.03 17.48 22.50
N ASN A 98 10.49 17.35 23.71
CA ASN A 98 11.20 17.71 24.95
C ASN A 98 12.34 16.73 25.24
N SER A 99 12.14 15.45 24.89
CA SER A 99 13.15 14.41 24.93
C SER A 99 13.49 13.92 23.52
N ASN A 100 14.78 13.93 23.16
CA ASN A 100 15.27 13.34 21.91
C ASN A 100 15.50 11.82 22.03
N THR A 101 14.90 11.17 23.02
CA THR A 101 14.93 9.71 23.16
C THR A 101 13.89 9.11 22.23
N VAL A 102 14.35 8.23 21.36
CA VAL A 102 13.50 7.33 20.57
C VAL A 102 13.51 5.97 21.26
N THR A 103 12.35 5.34 21.38
CA THR A 103 12.23 4.00 21.99
C THR A 103 12.05 2.92 20.93
N CYS A 104 12.34 1.67 21.29
CA CYS A 104 12.19 0.54 20.40
C CYS A 104 10.73 0.36 19.99
N PRO A 105 10.41 0.45 18.69
CA PRO A 105 9.05 0.33 18.19
C PRO A 105 8.57 -1.11 17.99
N LYS A 106 9.48 -2.10 18.03
CA LYS A 106 9.17 -3.52 17.77
C LYS A 106 8.75 -4.23 19.05
N LEU A 107 7.64 -4.95 18.99
CA LEU A 107 7.17 -5.76 20.11
C LEU A 107 8.11 -6.95 20.36
N SER A 108 8.77 -7.44 19.32
CA SER A 108 9.81 -8.48 19.44
C SER A 108 11.15 -7.99 19.98
N GLY A 109 11.30 -6.69 20.25
CA GLY A 109 12.59 -6.07 20.56
C GLY A 109 13.38 -5.66 19.31
N CYS A 110 14.35 -4.76 19.52
CA CYS A 110 15.14 -4.10 18.47
C CYS A 110 16.53 -4.73 18.25
N GLY A 111 16.78 -5.88 18.89
CA GLY A 111 18.01 -6.64 18.74
C GLY A 111 18.81 -6.72 20.03
N ARG A 112 20.05 -7.19 19.93
CA ARG A 112 20.92 -7.39 21.07
C ARG A 112 21.52 -6.08 21.53
N SER A 113 21.52 -5.86 22.85
CA SER A 113 22.21 -4.73 23.45
C SER A 113 23.72 -4.95 23.47
N LEU A 114 24.48 -3.87 23.59
CA LEU A 114 25.92 -3.96 23.87
C LEU A 114 26.16 -4.41 25.32
N LEU A 115 27.36 -4.93 25.60
CA LEU A 115 27.70 -5.32 26.98
C LEU A 115 27.65 -4.08 27.91
N ASN A 116 26.76 -4.11 28.91
CA ASN A 116 26.43 -2.98 29.79
C ASN A 116 25.86 -1.76 29.05
N ASP A 117 25.04 -1.98 28.03
CA ASP A 117 24.29 -0.92 27.37
C ASP A 117 23.39 -0.19 28.39
N PRO A 118 23.51 1.13 28.55
CA PRO A 118 22.63 1.87 29.45
C PRO A 118 21.16 1.93 28.98
N ASN A 119 20.90 1.56 27.71
CA ASN A 119 19.56 1.54 27.15
C ASN A 119 18.83 0.21 27.38
N ASP A 120 19.55 -0.85 27.73
CA ASP A 120 18.99 -2.13 28.20
C ASP A 120 18.63 -1.95 29.68
N LEU A 121 17.36 -1.65 29.94
CA LEU A 121 16.89 -1.19 31.25
C LEU A 121 16.68 -2.35 32.22
N ASP A 122 16.46 -3.56 31.72
CA ASP A 122 16.22 -4.77 32.52
C ASP A 122 17.48 -5.66 32.66
N GLY A 123 18.51 -5.42 31.85
CA GLY A 123 19.80 -6.10 31.87
C GLY A 123 19.79 -7.48 31.20
N ASN A 124 18.83 -7.75 30.30
CA ASN A 124 18.66 -9.06 29.67
C ASN A 124 19.56 -9.29 28.43
N ASN A 125 20.35 -8.29 28.02
CA ASN A 125 21.21 -8.24 26.83
C ASN A 125 20.46 -8.09 25.49
N GLU A 126 19.22 -7.60 25.53
CA GLU A 126 18.36 -7.27 24.40
C GLU A 126 17.85 -5.83 24.60
N ILE A 127 17.49 -5.17 23.51
CA ILE A 127 16.78 -3.88 23.57
C ILE A 127 15.31 -4.18 23.36
N ASP A 128 14.55 -4.17 24.44
CA ASP A 128 13.14 -4.55 24.45
C ASP A 128 12.24 -3.43 23.92
N TYR A 129 10.99 -3.80 23.61
CA TYR A 129 9.95 -2.85 23.26
C TYR A 129 9.84 -1.71 24.28
N GLY A 130 9.88 -0.47 23.80
CA GLY A 130 9.78 0.72 24.65
C GLY A 130 11.09 1.13 25.33
N GLU A 131 12.18 0.37 25.18
CA GLU A 131 13.51 0.78 25.66
C GLU A 131 14.17 1.76 24.70
N PRO A 132 15.07 2.66 25.17
CA PRO A 132 15.75 3.61 24.29
C PRO A 132 16.57 2.92 23.19
N ILE A 133 16.61 3.53 22.01
CA ILE A 133 17.47 3.09 20.90
C ILE A 133 18.35 4.23 20.40
N ASN A 134 19.45 3.86 19.74
CA ASN A 134 20.41 4.80 19.17
C ASN A 134 19.91 5.37 17.84
N ALA A 135 18.99 6.34 17.91
CA ALA A 135 18.45 7.04 16.76
C ALA A 135 18.11 8.50 17.09
N GLU A 136 18.02 9.32 16.06
CA GLU A 136 17.51 10.69 16.13
C GLU A 136 16.54 10.95 15.00
N VAL A 137 15.47 11.68 15.32
CA VAL A 137 14.40 12.01 14.38
C VAL A 137 14.22 13.52 14.36
N HIS A 138 14.09 14.05 13.15
CA HIS A 138 13.71 15.42 12.90
C HIS A 138 12.32 15.43 12.26
N PHE A 139 11.43 16.28 12.77
CA PHE A 139 10.06 16.38 12.27
C PHE A 139 9.79 17.76 11.70
N GLU A 140 9.68 17.80 10.38
CA GLU A 140 9.34 18.98 9.62
C GLU A 140 8.50 18.58 8.43
N LEU A 141 7.49 19.38 8.11
CA LEU A 141 6.65 19.15 6.95
C LEU A 141 6.02 20.45 6.49
N ILE A 142 5.65 20.48 5.22
CA ILE A 142 4.91 21.59 4.63
C ILE A 142 3.51 21.08 4.30
N VAL A 143 2.51 21.87 4.67
CA VAL A 143 1.09 21.58 4.41
C VAL A 143 0.41 22.77 3.79
N LEU A 144 -0.66 22.47 3.07
CA LEU A 144 -1.52 23.44 2.41
C LEU A 144 -2.95 23.25 2.95
N PRO A 145 -3.27 23.85 4.11
CA PRO A 145 -4.50 23.54 4.84
C PRO A 145 -5.76 23.95 4.08
N THR A 146 -6.81 23.13 4.24
CA THR A 146 -8.11 23.33 3.59
C THR A 146 -9.19 23.63 4.64
N PRO A 147 -10.36 24.20 4.27
CA PRO A 147 -11.41 24.50 5.24
C PRO A 147 -11.85 23.25 6.03
N GLY A 148 -12.03 23.38 7.34
CA GLY A 148 -12.46 22.24 8.18
C GLY A 148 -11.31 21.42 8.77
N ILE A 149 -11.51 20.12 8.99
CA ILE A 149 -10.57 19.29 9.75
C ILE A 149 -9.48 18.71 8.83
N ASN A 150 -8.24 19.06 9.13
CA ASN A 150 -7.05 18.55 8.47
C ASN A 150 -6.28 17.67 9.46
N HIS A 151 -5.90 16.46 9.06
CA HIS A 151 -4.98 15.64 9.84
C HIS A 151 -3.59 15.69 9.20
N VAL A 152 -2.59 16.05 9.99
CA VAL A 152 -1.22 16.22 9.58
C VAL A 152 -0.35 15.19 10.29
N LEU A 153 0.40 14.42 9.51
CA LEU A 153 1.13 13.24 9.98
C LEU A 153 2.64 13.48 9.87
N PHE A 154 3.32 13.46 11.01
CA PHE A 154 4.77 13.62 11.07
C PHE A 154 5.48 12.28 10.87
N SER A 155 6.44 12.26 9.94
CA SER A 155 7.35 11.13 9.74
C SER A 155 8.73 11.59 9.26
N SER A 156 9.76 10.75 9.43
CA SER A 156 11.10 11.04 8.89
C SER A 156 11.11 11.22 7.38
N PHE A 157 10.28 10.45 6.66
CA PHE A 157 10.12 10.59 5.21
C PHE A 157 9.63 11.99 4.83
N ASN A 158 8.62 12.49 5.54
CA ASN A 158 8.06 13.81 5.26
C ASN A 158 9.10 14.91 5.49
N SER A 159 9.94 14.78 6.53
CA SER A 159 11.07 15.68 6.78
C SER A 159 12.10 15.67 5.65
N ALA A 160 12.42 14.48 5.10
CA ALA A 160 13.32 14.35 3.97
C ALA A 160 12.82 15.05 2.70
N LEU A 161 11.50 15.18 2.54
CA LEU A 161 10.90 15.85 1.38
C LEU A 161 10.89 17.38 1.50
N VAL A 162 11.05 17.96 2.70
CA VAL A 162 10.90 19.40 2.93
C VAL A 162 11.99 20.20 2.21
N GLU A 163 13.26 19.82 2.38
CA GLU A 163 14.39 20.58 1.81
C GLU A 163 14.29 20.66 0.28
N SER A 164 13.94 19.53 -0.34
CA SER A 164 13.77 19.40 -1.79
C SER A 164 12.39 19.85 -2.29
N LYS A 165 11.48 20.28 -1.39
CA LYS A 165 10.09 20.66 -1.68
C LYS A 165 9.38 19.65 -2.58
N LEU A 166 9.38 18.39 -2.19
CA LEU A 166 8.83 17.31 -3.03
C LEU A 166 7.38 16.99 -2.68
N ASP A 167 6.62 16.66 -3.71
CA ASP A 167 5.24 16.18 -3.62
C ASP A 167 5.21 14.66 -3.70
N SER A 168 4.79 14.01 -2.62
CA SER A 168 4.69 12.54 -2.55
C SER A 168 3.44 11.97 -3.22
N SER A 169 2.44 12.80 -3.56
CA SER A 169 1.16 12.35 -4.14
C SER A 169 1.32 11.49 -5.39
N ILE A 170 2.35 11.76 -6.20
CA ILE A 170 2.62 11.02 -7.44
C ILE A 170 3.12 9.59 -7.22
N TRP A 171 3.69 9.30 -6.05
CA TRP A 171 4.19 7.96 -5.71
C TRP A 171 3.10 7.17 -4.99
N SER A 172 2.47 7.77 -3.97
CA SER A 172 1.37 7.13 -3.22
C SER A 172 0.04 7.06 -3.99
N LEU A 173 -0.08 7.78 -5.12
CA LEU A 173 -1.35 8.02 -5.82
C LEU A 173 -2.48 8.53 -4.91
N THR A 174 -2.13 9.35 -3.92
CA THR A 174 -3.09 10.04 -3.04
C THR A 174 -3.36 11.45 -3.53
N ALA A 175 -4.59 11.95 -3.35
CA ALA A 175 -5.00 13.26 -3.87
C ALA A 175 -4.30 14.44 -3.15
N ALA A 176 -3.81 14.21 -1.95
CA ALA A 176 -2.91 15.11 -1.22
C ALA A 176 -1.59 14.38 -0.89
N PRO A 177 -0.51 15.10 -0.55
CA PRO A 177 0.71 14.46 -0.07
C PRO A 177 0.42 13.53 1.12
N ASN A 178 1.15 12.43 1.24
CA ASN A 178 0.94 11.38 2.27
C ASN A 178 0.96 11.90 3.72
N ASN A 179 1.50 13.11 3.94
CA ASN A 179 1.57 13.77 5.24
C ASN A 179 0.29 14.51 5.63
N HIS A 180 -0.73 14.58 4.75
CA HIS A 180 -1.88 15.45 4.93
C HIS A 180 -3.19 14.81 4.45
N LEU A 181 -4.11 14.59 5.38
CA LEU A 181 -5.50 14.24 5.07
C LEU A 181 -6.39 15.47 5.20
N THR A 182 -6.90 15.93 4.06
CA THR A 182 -7.89 17.02 3.94
C THR A 182 -9.32 16.53 4.15
N GLN A 183 -9.54 15.22 3.99
CA GLN A 183 -10.77 14.52 4.34
C GLN A 183 -10.39 13.18 4.97
N SER A 184 -10.98 12.84 6.11
CA SER A 184 -10.66 11.61 6.82
C SER A 184 -11.90 10.77 7.10
N THR A 185 -11.77 9.48 6.82
CA THR A 185 -12.61 8.41 7.37
C THR A 185 -11.80 7.71 8.46
N ILE A 186 -12.45 6.84 9.26
CA ILE A 186 -11.73 6.04 10.27
C ILE A 186 -10.63 5.21 9.58
N HIS A 187 -10.95 4.55 8.47
CA HIS A 187 -9.98 3.72 7.74
C HIS A 187 -8.86 4.53 7.09
N SER A 188 -9.16 5.67 6.44
CA SER A 188 -8.10 6.48 5.83
C SER A 188 -7.18 7.13 6.86
N LYS A 189 -7.72 7.50 8.03
CA LYS A 189 -6.92 7.95 9.16
C LYS A 189 -6.01 6.82 9.68
N GLN A 190 -6.56 5.64 9.96
CA GLN A 190 -5.78 4.49 10.42
C GLN A 190 -4.66 4.12 9.43
N LYS A 191 -4.99 4.05 8.14
CA LYS A 191 -4.01 3.82 7.06
C LYS A 191 -2.85 4.83 7.16
N ALA A 192 -3.17 6.13 7.20
CA ALA A 192 -2.16 7.17 7.23
C ALA A 192 -1.28 7.13 8.49
N GLU A 193 -1.87 6.84 9.66
CA GLU A 193 -1.12 6.66 10.92
C GLU A 193 -0.10 5.51 10.78
N TYR A 194 -0.51 4.34 10.28
CA TYR A 194 0.41 3.21 10.03
C TYR A 194 1.49 3.56 8.99
N VAL A 195 1.16 4.27 7.91
CA VAL A 195 2.16 4.73 6.93
C VAL A 195 3.18 5.67 7.61
N SER A 196 2.72 6.58 8.46
CA SER A 196 3.58 7.51 9.21
C SER A 196 4.50 6.77 10.20
N ASP A 197 3.98 5.75 10.88
CA ASP A 197 4.74 4.88 11.77
C ASP A 197 5.84 4.14 11.02
N VAL A 198 5.49 3.45 9.92
CA VAL A 198 6.45 2.70 9.08
C VAL A 198 7.56 3.63 8.57
N LEU A 199 7.19 4.79 8.02
CA LEU A 199 8.16 5.74 7.44
C LEU A 199 9.08 6.40 8.47
N THR A 200 8.70 6.41 9.75
CA THR A 200 9.58 6.85 10.85
C THR A 200 10.41 5.68 11.37
N TYR A 201 9.79 4.50 11.49
CA TYR A 201 10.42 3.26 11.89
C TYR A 201 11.65 2.92 11.04
N ILE A 202 11.51 2.99 9.71
CA ILE A 202 12.59 2.59 8.80
C ILE A 202 13.85 3.44 8.96
N ASP A 203 13.71 4.74 9.20
CA ASP A 203 14.83 5.64 9.44
C ASP A 203 15.50 5.34 10.78
N VAL A 204 14.69 5.27 11.84
CA VAL A 204 15.12 4.97 13.21
C VAL A 204 15.84 3.63 13.29
N MET A 205 15.29 2.58 12.69
CA MET A 205 15.89 1.25 12.72
C MET A 205 17.10 1.13 11.81
N HIS A 206 17.13 1.85 10.68
CA HIS A 206 18.35 1.90 9.86
C HIS A 206 19.50 2.55 10.64
N GLN A 207 19.27 3.70 11.28
CA GLN A 207 20.21 4.36 12.18
C GLN A 207 20.69 3.42 13.30
N HIS A 208 19.76 2.77 13.99
CA HIS A 208 20.07 1.84 15.08
C HIS A 208 20.92 0.67 14.61
N ASN A 209 20.56 0.03 13.49
CA ASN A 209 21.27 -1.11 12.93
C ASN A 209 22.68 -0.76 12.43
N GLN A 210 22.88 0.47 11.97
CA GLN A 210 24.22 0.99 11.61
C GLN A 210 24.99 1.52 12.82
N ASN A 211 24.36 1.57 14.00
CA ASN A 211 24.86 2.23 15.20
C ASN A 211 25.29 3.69 14.94
N GLN A 212 24.52 4.39 14.11
CA GLN A 212 24.74 5.77 13.68
C GLN A 212 23.51 6.61 13.98
N ARG A 213 23.66 7.56 14.89
CA ARG A 213 22.62 8.55 15.21
C ARG A 213 22.71 9.72 14.24
N ASP A 214 22.12 9.56 13.06
CA ASP A 214 22.18 10.54 11.98
C ASP A 214 20.93 10.47 11.09
N SER A 215 20.03 11.44 11.23
CA SER A 215 18.81 11.55 10.43
C SER A 215 19.08 11.87 8.94
N GLU A 216 20.27 12.35 8.60
CA GLU A 216 20.63 12.66 7.21
C GLU A 216 20.82 11.40 6.36
N LEU A 217 21.02 10.23 6.97
CA LEU A 217 21.16 8.96 6.24
C LEU A 217 19.94 8.70 5.36
N PHE A 218 18.73 8.91 5.88
CA PHE A 218 17.52 8.68 5.12
C PHE A 218 17.28 9.77 4.07
N VAL A 219 17.55 11.04 4.39
CA VAL A 219 17.47 12.15 3.44
C VAL A 219 18.38 11.91 2.23
N ASN A 220 19.62 11.50 2.48
CA ASN A 220 20.59 11.17 1.43
C ASN A 220 20.12 9.99 0.58
N ALA A 221 19.57 8.93 1.19
CA ALA A 221 19.04 7.78 0.46
C ALA A 221 17.87 8.16 -0.47
N ILE A 222 16.97 9.04 -0.03
CA ILE A 222 15.89 9.59 -0.86
C ILE A 222 16.48 10.40 -2.03
N GLY A 223 17.45 11.27 -1.77
CA GLY A 223 18.13 12.06 -2.81
C GLY A 223 18.85 11.19 -3.85
N GLU A 224 19.48 10.08 -3.43
CA GLU A 224 20.07 9.09 -4.33
C GLU A 224 19.02 8.35 -5.16
N GLY A 225 17.91 7.93 -4.53
CA GLY A 225 16.78 7.30 -5.20
C GLY A 225 16.22 8.17 -6.33
N MET A 226 15.98 9.46 -6.05
CA MET A 226 15.57 10.45 -7.05
C MET A 226 16.55 10.64 -8.20
N SER A 227 17.85 10.48 -7.91
CA SER A 227 18.92 10.57 -8.91
C SER A 227 19.02 9.31 -9.79
N GLY A 228 18.14 8.33 -9.57
CA GLY A 228 18.06 7.07 -10.31
C GLY A 228 18.73 5.88 -9.62
N ASN A 229 19.34 6.06 -8.45
CA ASN A 229 19.93 4.97 -7.67
C ASN A 229 18.88 4.32 -6.74
N SER A 230 17.92 3.60 -7.32
CA SER A 230 16.85 2.93 -6.56
C SER A 230 17.36 1.92 -5.52
N ALA A 231 18.59 1.42 -5.68
CA ALA A 231 19.21 0.50 -4.73
C ALA A 231 19.48 1.13 -3.34
N ALA A 232 19.63 2.46 -3.27
CA ALA A 232 19.82 3.17 -2.00
C ALA A 232 18.63 2.99 -1.03
N LEU A 233 17.44 2.71 -1.55
CA LEU A 233 16.23 2.51 -0.76
C LEU A 233 15.94 1.03 -0.44
N ASN A 234 16.76 0.08 -0.91
CA ASN A 234 16.57 -1.35 -0.60
C ASN A 234 16.55 -1.63 0.91
N PRO A 235 17.53 -1.17 1.72
CA PRO A 235 17.55 -1.49 3.15
C PRO A 235 16.34 -0.93 3.89
N TYR A 236 15.82 0.22 3.44
CA TYR A 236 14.65 0.85 4.03
C TYR A 236 13.35 0.10 3.65
N ARG A 237 13.25 -0.43 2.43
CA ARG A 237 12.12 -1.27 2.02
C ARG A 237 12.08 -2.60 2.78
N GLU A 238 13.24 -3.24 2.98
CA GLU A 238 13.36 -4.44 3.79
C GLU A 238 12.86 -4.20 5.22
N LEU A 239 13.32 -3.11 5.86
CA LEU A 239 12.84 -2.70 7.18
C LEU A 239 11.34 -2.39 7.19
N ALA A 240 10.82 -1.72 6.15
CA ALA A 240 9.40 -1.39 6.05
C ALA A 240 8.54 -2.65 6.05
N ASN A 241 8.92 -3.63 5.22
CA ASN A 241 8.21 -4.90 5.09
C ASN A 241 8.32 -5.72 6.38
N GLU A 242 9.49 -5.73 7.04
CA GLU A 242 9.66 -6.39 8.34
C GLU A 242 8.66 -5.84 9.39
N TYR A 243 8.53 -4.52 9.49
CA TYR A 243 7.59 -3.90 10.43
C TYR A 243 6.13 -4.21 10.10
N ILE A 244 5.77 -4.18 8.81
CA ILE A 244 4.42 -4.51 8.34
C ILE A 244 4.09 -5.97 8.64
N ILE A 245 5.02 -6.89 8.40
CA ILE A 245 4.88 -8.32 8.68
C ILE A 245 4.69 -8.56 10.19
N GLU A 246 5.49 -7.94 11.04
CA GLU A 246 5.35 -8.05 12.50
C GLU A 246 4.00 -7.49 12.99
N THR A 247 3.61 -6.33 12.48
CA THR A 247 2.32 -5.68 12.80
C THR A 247 1.13 -6.55 12.36
N LEU A 248 1.27 -7.25 11.24
CA LEU A 248 0.25 -8.14 10.72
C LEU A 248 0.17 -9.47 11.49
N THR A 249 1.30 -10.00 11.96
CA THR A 249 1.37 -11.34 12.57
C THR A 249 1.33 -11.35 14.09
N THR A 250 1.34 -10.18 14.74
CA THR A 250 1.23 -10.07 16.20
C THR A 250 -0.23 -9.88 16.63
N GLU A 251 -0.72 -10.68 17.58
CA GLU A 251 -2.12 -10.65 18.04
C GLU A 251 -2.57 -9.25 18.51
N GLU A 252 -1.69 -8.54 19.22
CA GLU A 252 -1.99 -7.24 19.82
C GLU A 252 -2.23 -6.15 18.76
N THR A 253 -1.45 -6.16 17.68
CA THR A 253 -1.44 -5.12 16.64
C THR A 253 -2.29 -5.49 15.41
N ASN A 254 -2.49 -6.79 15.14
CA ASN A 254 -3.25 -7.28 13.98
C ASN A 254 -4.70 -6.78 13.94
N SER A 255 -5.34 -6.67 15.11
CA SER A 255 -6.80 -6.49 15.22
C SER A 255 -7.38 -5.31 14.43
N LEU A 256 -6.64 -4.19 14.40
CA LEU A 256 -6.98 -2.99 13.64
C LEU A 256 -6.26 -2.95 12.28
N TYR A 257 -5.00 -3.38 12.25
CA TYR A 257 -4.14 -3.29 11.06
C TYR A 257 -4.72 -4.05 9.85
N ARG A 258 -5.24 -5.26 10.07
CA ARG A 258 -5.80 -6.12 9.01
C ARG A 258 -6.93 -5.50 8.17
N GLY A 259 -7.55 -4.42 8.66
CA GLY A 259 -8.61 -3.72 7.92
C GLY A 259 -8.10 -2.73 6.88
N VAL A 260 -6.79 -2.46 6.88
CA VAL A 260 -6.13 -1.49 6.00
C VAL A 260 -4.77 -2.01 5.50
N SER A 261 -4.44 -3.29 5.72
CA SER A 261 -3.08 -3.82 5.54
C SER A 261 -2.64 -3.79 4.08
N GLU A 262 -3.53 -4.10 3.14
CA GLU A 262 -3.28 -4.03 1.70
C GLU A 262 -3.00 -2.60 1.24
N LYS A 263 -3.72 -1.63 1.82
CA LYS A 263 -3.59 -0.20 1.49
C LYS A 263 -2.28 0.39 2.04
N VAL A 264 -1.91 0.03 3.27
CA VAL A 264 -0.63 0.43 3.86
C VAL A 264 0.52 -0.20 3.08
N LEU A 265 0.42 -1.49 2.74
CA LEU A 265 1.48 -2.23 2.07
C LEU A 265 1.84 -1.63 0.71
N ILE A 266 0.83 -1.37 -0.13
CA ILE A 266 1.06 -0.74 -1.44
C ILE A 266 1.57 0.69 -1.31
N GLU A 267 0.99 1.51 -0.42
CA GLU A 267 1.37 2.92 -0.29
C GLU A 267 2.82 3.07 0.18
N VAL A 268 3.24 2.32 1.20
CA VAL A 268 4.62 2.34 1.71
C VAL A 268 5.61 1.91 0.64
N ASN A 269 5.34 0.79 -0.04
CA ASN A 269 6.26 0.28 -1.06
C ASN A 269 6.36 1.22 -2.27
N GLU A 270 5.26 1.85 -2.67
CA GLU A 270 5.25 2.81 -3.77
C GLU A 270 5.94 4.13 -3.40
N LEU A 271 5.76 4.64 -2.17
CA LEU A 271 6.50 5.82 -1.66
C LEU A 271 8.01 5.62 -1.68
N LEU A 272 8.50 4.38 -1.47
CA LEU A 272 9.92 4.03 -1.50
C LEU A 272 10.44 3.66 -2.91
N ARG A 273 9.60 3.74 -3.96
CA ARG A 273 9.99 3.56 -5.37
C ARG A 273 10.14 4.90 -6.09
N VAL A 274 10.82 5.83 -5.43
CA VAL A 274 11.09 7.18 -5.91
C VAL A 274 11.78 7.15 -7.29
N ASN A 275 11.06 7.52 -8.35
CA ASN A 275 11.53 7.39 -9.74
C ASN A 275 11.34 8.66 -10.60
N ALA A 276 10.52 9.59 -10.13
CA ALA A 276 10.22 10.87 -10.77
C ALA A 276 9.93 11.90 -9.68
N SER A 277 10.35 13.14 -9.87
CA SER A 277 10.08 14.22 -8.92
C SER A 277 8.92 15.11 -9.38
N ARG A 278 8.17 15.62 -8.42
CA ARG A 278 7.25 16.73 -8.60
C ARG A 278 7.50 17.73 -7.47
N GLU A 279 7.55 19.01 -7.82
CA GLU A 279 7.61 20.07 -6.81
C GLU A 279 6.27 20.18 -6.07
N LEU A 280 6.36 20.32 -4.75
CA LEU A 280 5.24 20.53 -3.85
C LEU A 280 4.45 21.75 -4.31
N HIS A 281 3.12 21.61 -4.34
CA HIS A 281 2.26 22.74 -4.68
C HIS A 281 2.36 23.84 -3.62
N THR A 282 2.46 25.09 -4.07
CA THR A 282 2.71 26.24 -3.19
C THR A 282 1.48 27.11 -2.94
N GLU A 283 0.44 27.01 -3.77
CA GLU A 283 -0.74 27.88 -3.69
C GLU A 283 -1.99 27.09 -4.05
N ILE A 284 -3.10 27.31 -3.34
CA ILE A 284 -4.43 26.86 -3.79
C ILE A 284 -5.11 28.09 -4.37
N GLU A 285 -5.56 28.01 -5.62
CA GLU A 285 -6.51 28.98 -6.15
C GLU A 285 -7.93 28.51 -5.77
N PRO A 286 -8.63 29.18 -4.84
CA PRO A 286 -10.00 28.84 -4.48
C PRO A 286 -10.89 28.96 -5.72
N TYR A 287 -11.76 27.98 -5.96
CA TYR A 287 -12.71 27.99 -7.09
C TYR A 287 -12.05 27.93 -8.49
N SER A 288 -10.86 27.33 -8.61
CA SER A 288 -10.19 27.13 -9.91
C SER A 288 -10.96 26.16 -10.83
N ASN A 289 -10.87 26.39 -12.14
CA ASN A 289 -11.32 25.46 -13.17
C ASN A 289 -10.47 24.19 -13.25
N ASP A 290 -9.25 24.19 -12.71
CA ASP A 290 -8.35 23.02 -12.69
C ASP A 290 -9.00 21.85 -11.96
N LEU A 291 -9.75 22.16 -10.91
CA LEU A 291 -10.50 21.19 -10.15
C LEU A 291 -11.62 20.51 -10.96
N LEU A 292 -12.32 21.26 -11.81
CA LEU A 292 -13.29 20.71 -12.75
C LEU A 292 -12.60 19.86 -13.82
N ASN A 293 -11.39 20.23 -14.23
CA ASN A 293 -10.59 19.44 -15.18
C ASN A 293 -10.14 18.12 -14.55
N GLU A 294 -9.73 18.09 -13.28
CA GLU A 294 -9.39 16.86 -12.56
C GLU A 294 -10.60 15.93 -12.42
N VAL A 295 -11.76 16.49 -12.06
CA VAL A 295 -13.02 15.75 -12.04
C VAL A 295 -13.37 15.21 -13.43
N ARG A 296 -13.23 16.03 -14.49
CA ARG A 296 -13.48 15.61 -15.88
C ARG A 296 -12.46 14.58 -16.36
N ASN A 297 -11.22 14.61 -15.87
CA ASN A 297 -10.19 13.61 -16.14
C ASN A 297 -10.54 12.30 -15.44
N ALA A 298 -10.93 12.34 -14.16
CA ALA A 298 -11.38 11.17 -13.41
C ALA A 298 -12.64 10.55 -14.02
N ILE A 299 -13.66 11.37 -14.33
CA ILE A 299 -14.86 10.96 -15.08
C ILE A 299 -14.45 10.48 -16.48
N GLY A 300 -13.49 11.13 -17.12
CA GLY A 300 -12.96 10.77 -18.43
C GLY A 300 -12.33 9.37 -18.43
N VAL A 301 -11.54 9.01 -17.43
CA VAL A 301 -11.02 7.65 -17.22
C VAL A 301 -12.15 6.65 -16.98
N LEU A 302 -13.13 7.02 -16.15
CA LEU A 302 -14.35 6.21 -15.96
C LEU A 302 -15.17 6.09 -17.26
N ARG A 303 -15.09 7.07 -18.17
CA ARG A 303 -15.76 7.10 -19.50
C ARG A 303 -14.95 6.48 -20.62
N LEU A 304 -13.63 6.35 -20.50
CA LEU A 304 -12.81 5.55 -21.44
C LEU A 304 -13.26 4.08 -21.43
N GLN A 305 -14.06 3.69 -20.44
CA GLN A 305 -14.85 2.47 -20.38
C GLN A 305 -16.19 2.51 -21.16
N ASP A 306 -16.42 3.43 -22.11
CA ASP A 306 -17.55 3.42 -23.08
C ASP A 306 -17.22 2.68 -24.40
N GLU A 307 -18.24 1.97 -24.95
CA GLU A 307 -18.30 0.93 -26.02
C GLU A 307 -17.32 0.93 -27.21
N GLN A 308 -16.49 1.96 -27.43
CA GLN A 308 -15.48 1.99 -28.51
C GLN A 308 -14.02 1.93 -28.04
N TYR A 309 -13.74 2.22 -26.75
CA TYR A 309 -12.40 2.15 -26.14
C TYR A 309 -12.37 1.33 -24.80
N SER A 310 -13.49 0.68 -24.50
CA SER A 310 -13.92 0.16 -23.19
C SER A 310 -13.51 -1.25 -22.81
N GLU A 311 -13.57 -2.18 -23.77
CA GLU A 311 -13.21 -3.56 -23.49
C GLU A 311 -11.77 -3.64 -23.01
N ASP A 312 -10.88 -2.80 -23.54
CA ASP A 312 -9.46 -2.81 -23.19
C ASP A 312 -9.23 -2.68 -21.67
N LEU A 313 -9.69 -1.62 -20.99
CA LEU A 313 -9.44 -1.43 -19.55
C LEU A 313 -10.07 -2.53 -18.69
N LYS A 314 -11.31 -2.93 -19.01
CA LYS A 314 -12.01 -3.99 -18.29
C LYS A 314 -11.30 -5.33 -18.47
N VAL A 315 -10.94 -5.67 -19.70
CA VAL A 315 -10.15 -6.85 -20.05
C VAL A 315 -8.81 -6.81 -19.33
N LYS A 316 -8.10 -5.66 -19.22
CA LYS A 316 -6.85 -5.60 -18.44
C LYS A 316 -7.04 -5.99 -16.97
N LEU A 317 -8.12 -5.52 -16.36
CA LEU A 317 -8.40 -5.81 -14.95
C LEU A 317 -8.85 -7.27 -14.78
N GLU A 318 -9.68 -7.78 -15.68
CA GLU A 318 -10.06 -9.20 -15.70
C GLU A 318 -8.84 -10.12 -15.96
N GLU A 319 -7.90 -9.72 -16.82
CA GLU A 319 -6.61 -10.41 -17.03
C GLU A 319 -5.76 -10.44 -15.74
N VAL A 320 -5.79 -9.36 -14.93
CA VAL A 320 -5.12 -9.34 -13.62
C VAL A 320 -5.85 -10.22 -12.61
N GLU A 321 -7.19 -10.19 -12.54
CA GLU A 321 -7.97 -11.10 -11.69
C GLU A 321 -7.68 -12.57 -12.00
N GLU A 322 -7.69 -12.94 -13.29
CA GLU A 322 -7.39 -14.30 -13.72
C GLU A 322 -5.99 -14.71 -13.28
N LEU A 323 -5.03 -13.80 -13.31
CA LEU A 323 -3.66 -14.04 -12.87
C LEU A 323 -3.54 -14.28 -11.37
N VAL A 324 -4.31 -13.59 -10.52
CA VAL A 324 -4.23 -13.71 -9.05
C VAL A 324 -5.25 -14.67 -8.44
N ASN A 325 -5.87 -15.52 -9.25
CA ASN A 325 -6.88 -16.49 -8.80
C ASN A 325 -6.32 -17.57 -7.83
N ASP A 326 -7.22 -18.37 -7.27
CA ASP A 326 -6.89 -19.46 -6.33
C ASP A 326 -5.84 -20.43 -6.89
N ASP A 327 -5.89 -20.73 -8.19
CA ASP A 327 -4.97 -21.68 -8.82
C ASP A 327 -3.53 -21.13 -8.86
N SER A 328 -3.37 -19.85 -9.18
CA SER A 328 -2.07 -19.16 -9.16
C SER A 328 -1.52 -19.02 -7.75
N GLN A 329 -2.40 -18.69 -6.79
CA GLN A 329 -2.02 -18.61 -5.38
C GLN A 329 -1.56 -19.99 -4.86
N ASP A 330 -2.31 -21.05 -5.16
CA ASP A 330 -1.96 -22.42 -4.79
C ASP A 330 -0.63 -22.86 -5.43
N ALA A 331 -0.37 -22.49 -6.68
CA ALA A 331 0.90 -22.79 -7.35
C ALA A 331 2.08 -22.16 -6.61
N LEU A 332 1.96 -20.88 -6.22
CA LEU A 332 2.97 -20.17 -5.44
C LEU A 332 3.17 -20.82 -4.06
N LEU A 333 2.07 -21.12 -3.36
CA LEU A 333 2.13 -21.79 -2.06
C LEU A 333 2.83 -23.14 -2.17
N ILE A 334 2.47 -23.96 -3.16
CA ILE A 334 3.11 -25.28 -3.37
C ILE A 334 4.61 -25.13 -3.64
N ALA A 335 5.04 -24.13 -4.42
CA ALA A 335 6.46 -23.87 -4.66
C ALA A 335 7.22 -23.68 -3.34
N LEU A 336 6.69 -22.84 -2.44
CA LEU A 336 7.29 -22.55 -1.14
C LEU A 336 7.22 -23.75 -0.17
N GLU A 337 6.08 -24.45 -0.15
CA GLU A 337 5.87 -25.63 0.69
C GLU A 337 6.80 -26.78 0.33
N VAL A 338 7.03 -27.02 -0.96
CA VAL A 338 7.92 -28.11 -1.44
C VAL A 338 9.36 -27.87 -1.00
N ILE A 339 9.87 -26.63 -1.13
CA ILE A 339 11.22 -26.28 -0.69
C ILE A 339 11.36 -26.55 0.82
N GLY A 340 10.43 -26.04 1.62
CA GLY A 340 10.44 -26.25 3.07
C GLY A 340 10.30 -27.71 3.49
N ASP A 341 9.38 -28.46 2.87
CA ASP A 341 9.14 -29.88 3.18
C ASP A 341 10.37 -30.74 2.88
N VAL A 342 11.04 -30.50 1.74
CA VAL A 342 12.17 -31.31 1.29
C VAL A 342 13.42 -31.03 2.11
N VAL A 343 13.76 -29.76 2.34
CA VAL A 343 14.90 -29.38 3.20
C VAL A 343 14.70 -29.88 4.63
N LYS A 344 13.45 -29.99 5.10
CA LYS A 344 13.17 -30.52 6.42
C LYS A 344 13.32 -32.03 6.54
N HIS A 345 12.65 -32.80 5.66
CA HIS A 345 12.50 -34.25 5.87
C HIS A 345 13.55 -35.09 5.14
N VAL A 346 14.27 -34.52 4.17
CA VAL A 346 15.32 -35.22 3.44
C VAL A 346 16.57 -34.37 3.52
N SER A 347 17.32 -34.48 4.60
CA SER A 347 18.45 -33.58 4.81
C SER A 347 19.48 -34.14 5.78
N PRO A 348 20.63 -33.47 5.98
CA PRO A 348 21.64 -33.88 6.95
C PRO A 348 21.06 -33.95 8.37
N PHE A 349 20.03 -33.14 8.62
CA PHE A 349 19.34 -33.09 9.90
C PHE A 349 18.64 -34.41 10.26
N GLU A 350 17.94 -35.00 9.29
CA GLU A 350 17.35 -36.35 9.41
C GLU A 350 18.40 -37.48 9.24
N ASN A 351 19.69 -37.14 9.20
CA ASN A 351 20.79 -38.05 8.84
C ASN A 351 20.58 -38.76 7.48
N SER A 352 19.94 -38.07 6.53
CA SER A 352 19.67 -38.61 5.20
C SER A 352 20.99 -38.81 4.43
N LEU A 353 21.15 -39.99 3.83
CA LEU A 353 22.25 -40.29 2.91
C LEU A 353 21.86 -39.93 1.46
N PRO A 354 22.82 -39.65 0.55
CA PRO A 354 22.50 -39.45 -0.86
C PRO A 354 21.70 -40.62 -1.45
N GLY A 355 20.66 -40.32 -2.23
CA GLY A 355 19.77 -41.33 -2.81
C GLY A 355 18.35 -40.82 -3.04
N ASN A 356 17.44 -41.76 -3.35
CA ASN A 356 16.05 -41.47 -3.68
C ASN A 356 15.15 -41.60 -2.44
N TYR A 357 14.28 -40.61 -2.24
CA TYR A 357 13.31 -40.51 -1.16
C TYR A 357 11.91 -40.20 -1.71
N THR A 358 10.89 -40.43 -0.89
CA THR A 358 9.50 -40.11 -1.23
C THR A 358 8.83 -39.37 -0.09
N LEU A 359 8.20 -38.24 -0.40
CA LEU A 359 7.21 -37.58 0.46
C LEU A 359 5.81 -37.73 -0.17
N PRO A 360 4.71 -37.43 0.54
CA PRO A 360 3.37 -37.59 -0.03
C PRO A 360 3.20 -36.83 -1.37
N GLY A 361 3.14 -37.58 -2.47
CA GLY A 361 3.01 -37.07 -3.83
C GLY A 361 4.32 -36.58 -4.48
N LEU A 362 5.47 -36.74 -3.84
CA LEU A 362 6.76 -36.21 -4.32
C LEU A 362 7.83 -37.31 -4.32
N ASP A 363 8.57 -37.40 -5.41
CA ASP A 363 9.79 -38.20 -5.58
C ASP A 363 11.00 -37.26 -5.54
N ILE A 364 12.01 -37.60 -4.73
CA ILE A 364 13.14 -36.73 -4.40
C ILE A 364 14.45 -37.48 -4.67
N ASP A 365 15.30 -36.93 -5.53
CA ASP A 365 16.70 -37.34 -5.68
C ASP A 365 17.59 -36.38 -4.89
N TYR A 366 18.20 -36.88 -3.81
CA TYR A 366 19.03 -36.10 -2.90
C TYR A 366 20.52 -36.38 -3.12
N GLN A 367 21.29 -35.32 -3.38
CA GLN A 367 22.69 -35.35 -3.72
C GLN A 367 23.51 -34.45 -2.78
N THR A 368 24.75 -34.84 -2.49
CA THR A 368 25.64 -34.08 -1.59
C THR A 368 26.98 -33.69 -2.23
N GLU A 369 27.17 -33.97 -3.52
CA GLU A 369 28.40 -33.61 -4.24
C GLU A 369 28.35 -32.12 -4.62
N GLY A 370 29.17 -31.29 -3.97
CA GLY A 370 29.26 -29.85 -4.26
C GLY A 370 28.29 -28.95 -3.48
N GLY A 371 27.61 -29.49 -2.46
CA GLY A 371 26.55 -28.83 -1.68
C GLY A 371 25.40 -29.80 -1.46
N PHE A 372 24.37 -29.39 -0.73
CA PHE A 372 23.15 -30.18 -0.60
C PHE A 372 22.21 -29.83 -1.75
N ARG A 373 21.82 -30.80 -2.58
CA ARG A 373 20.95 -30.57 -3.74
C ARG A 373 19.79 -31.57 -3.75
N TRP A 374 18.62 -31.07 -4.12
CA TRP A 374 17.42 -31.88 -4.30
C TRP A 374 16.81 -31.65 -5.66
N VAL A 375 16.60 -32.72 -6.40
CA VAL A 375 15.76 -32.73 -7.60
C VAL A 375 14.44 -33.39 -7.22
N VAL A 376 13.36 -32.62 -7.24
CA VAL A 376 12.04 -33.00 -6.74
C VAL A 376 11.07 -33.05 -7.90
N THR A 377 10.38 -34.17 -8.05
CA THR A 377 9.34 -34.34 -9.07
C THR A 377 8.08 -34.95 -8.47
N GLY A 378 6.93 -34.86 -9.14
CA GLY A 378 5.73 -35.58 -8.71
C GLY A 378 4.44 -34.76 -8.88
N VAL A 379 3.43 -35.08 -8.07
CA VAL A 379 2.13 -34.40 -8.08
C VAL A 379 1.68 -34.06 -6.66
N ARG A 380 1.47 -32.76 -6.38
CA ARG A 380 1.02 -32.25 -5.08
C ARG A 380 -0.23 -31.40 -5.28
N LYS A 381 -1.31 -31.69 -4.53
CA LYS A 381 -2.59 -30.96 -4.62
C LYS A 381 -3.13 -30.81 -6.06
N GLY A 382 -2.82 -31.75 -6.96
CA GLY A 382 -3.23 -31.71 -8.36
C GLY A 382 -2.31 -30.96 -9.31
N PHE A 383 -1.20 -30.39 -8.81
CA PHE A 383 -0.16 -29.77 -9.62
C PHE A 383 1.02 -30.72 -9.82
N GLU A 384 1.51 -30.80 -11.04
CA GLU A 384 2.83 -31.34 -11.35
C GLU A 384 3.91 -30.44 -10.74
N VAL A 385 4.88 -31.07 -10.10
CA VAL A 385 5.99 -30.41 -9.41
C VAL A 385 7.28 -30.84 -10.10
N ASN A 386 8.13 -29.88 -10.44
CA ASN A 386 9.49 -30.11 -10.91
C ASN A 386 10.40 -29.01 -10.34
N VAL A 387 11.19 -29.33 -9.32
CA VAL A 387 11.97 -28.35 -8.56
C VAL A 387 13.41 -28.85 -8.40
N ASP A 388 14.38 -27.97 -8.60
CA ASP A 388 15.81 -28.23 -8.42
C ASP A 388 16.39 -27.16 -7.51
N ILE A 389 16.69 -27.54 -6.27
CA ILE A 389 17.19 -26.63 -5.23
C ILE A 389 18.58 -27.05 -4.78
N THR A 390 19.43 -26.05 -4.53
CA THR A 390 20.77 -26.22 -4.00
C THR A 390 20.96 -25.33 -2.77
N VAL A 391 21.46 -25.92 -1.70
CA VAL A 391 21.81 -25.26 -0.44
C VAL A 391 23.32 -25.38 -0.25
N PRO A 392 24.09 -24.33 -0.56
CA PRO A 392 25.52 -24.29 -0.28
C PRO A 392 25.81 -24.02 1.20
N GLU A 393 24.95 -23.25 1.88
CA GLU A 393 25.15 -22.79 3.25
C GLU A 393 24.09 -23.34 4.19
N TRP A 394 24.56 -24.10 5.18
CA TRP A 394 23.73 -24.65 6.24
C TRP A 394 24.38 -24.35 7.58
N ARG A 395 23.78 -23.46 8.37
CA ARG A 395 24.22 -23.13 9.72
C ARG A 395 23.25 -23.71 10.73
N ILE A 396 23.77 -24.57 11.61
CA ILE A 396 23.04 -25.07 12.78
C ILE A 396 23.57 -24.33 14.01
N SER A 397 22.68 -23.69 14.76
CA SER A 397 23.05 -22.99 15.99
C SER A 397 21.98 -23.12 17.07
N PRO A 398 22.29 -23.76 18.20
CA PRO A 398 21.36 -23.82 19.34
C PRO A 398 21.13 -22.46 20.01
N THR A 399 21.98 -21.46 19.74
CA THR A 399 21.88 -20.10 20.32
C THR A 399 21.47 -19.02 19.33
N LEU A 400 21.72 -19.21 18.03
CA LEU A 400 21.39 -18.22 16.98
C LEU A 400 20.23 -18.67 16.09
N GLY A 401 19.68 -19.86 16.32
CA GLY A 401 18.75 -20.50 15.42
C GLY A 401 19.44 -21.06 14.17
N ASP A 402 18.80 -22.04 13.56
CA ASP A 402 19.29 -22.61 12.32
C ASP A 402 18.95 -21.68 11.15
N LYS A 403 19.92 -21.46 10.27
CA LYS A 403 19.81 -20.64 9.06
C LYS A 403 20.28 -21.46 7.87
N ILE A 404 19.41 -21.60 6.88
CA ILE A 404 19.66 -22.33 5.64
C ILE A 404 19.48 -21.34 4.50
N VAL A 405 20.51 -21.17 3.67
CA VAL A 405 20.46 -20.28 2.52
C VAL A 405 20.72 -21.12 1.28
N GLY A 406 19.82 -21.01 0.31
CA GLY A 406 19.88 -21.75 -0.94
C GLY A 406 19.39 -20.94 -2.12
N PHE A 407 19.45 -21.56 -3.28
CA PHE A 407 18.91 -21.04 -4.53
C PHE A 407 18.29 -22.20 -5.30
N GLY A 408 17.45 -21.90 -6.29
CA GLY A 408 16.86 -22.97 -7.06
C GLY A 408 15.92 -22.50 -8.15
N ILE A 409 15.60 -23.43 -9.03
CA ILE A 409 14.65 -23.24 -10.11
C ILE A 409 13.51 -24.23 -9.94
N GLY A 410 12.32 -23.86 -10.37
CA GLY A 410 11.21 -24.78 -10.34
C GLY A 410 10.08 -24.44 -11.28
N GLU A 411 9.25 -25.43 -11.50
CA GLU A 411 8.02 -25.38 -12.26
C GLU A 411 6.92 -26.08 -11.47
N ILE A 412 5.85 -25.35 -11.18
CA ILE A 412 4.61 -25.87 -10.62
C ILE A 412 3.52 -25.67 -11.66
N SER A 413 2.89 -26.75 -12.12
CA SER A 413 1.96 -26.65 -13.23
C SER A 413 0.74 -27.55 -13.08
N LYS A 414 -0.39 -27.10 -13.60
CA LYS A 414 -1.59 -27.90 -13.83
C LYS A 414 -2.26 -27.39 -15.12
N PRO A 415 -3.32 -28.03 -15.63
CA PRO A 415 -4.02 -27.49 -16.79
C PRO A 415 -4.37 -26.00 -16.56
N SER A 416 -4.11 -25.16 -17.57
CA SER A 416 -4.30 -23.69 -17.57
C SER A 416 -3.44 -22.82 -16.64
N THR A 417 -2.67 -23.39 -15.70
CA THR A 417 -1.82 -22.62 -14.77
C THR A 417 -0.41 -23.19 -14.73
N LYS A 418 0.59 -22.35 -14.98
CA LYS A 418 2.01 -22.73 -14.90
C LYS A 418 2.82 -21.61 -14.27
N LEU A 419 3.42 -21.90 -13.12
CA LEU A 419 4.39 -21.04 -12.44
C LEU A 419 5.79 -21.59 -12.67
N GLU A 420 6.64 -20.83 -13.37
CA GLU A 420 8.08 -21.05 -13.46
C GLU A 420 8.77 -20.02 -12.56
N TYR A 421 9.78 -20.44 -11.80
CA TYR A 421 10.54 -19.54 -10.93
C TYR A 421 12.03 -19.88 -10.92
N SER A 422 12.83 -18.86 -10.63
CA SER A 422 14.26 -18.95 -10.37
C SER A 422 14.57 -18.06 -9.16
N PHE A 423 14.71 -18.66 -8.00
CA PHE A 423 15.11 -17.96 -6.79
C PHE A 423 16.62 -17.80 -6.76
N ASP A 424 17.06 -16.54 -6.75
CA ASP A 424 18.46 -16.16 -6.55
C ASP A 424 18.90 -16.51 -5.14
N GLU A 425 17.98 -16.34 -4.19
CA GLU A 425 18.15 -16.68 -2.79
C GLU A 425 16.79 -17.09 -2.19
N PHE A 426 16.81 -18.14 -1.38
CA PHE A 426 15.79 -18.41 -0.38
C PHE A 426 16.47 -18.66 0.96
N GLU A 427 15.85 -18.16 2.02
CA GLU A 427 16.32 -18.34 3.39
C GLU A 427 15.28 -19.13 4.20
N ILE A 428 15.72 -20.07 5.03
CA ILE A 428 14.89 -20.74 6.04
C ILE A 428 15.50 -20.45 7.40
N VAL A 429 14.72 -19.87 8.31
CA VAL A 429 15.15 -19.51 9.67
C VAL A 429 14.25 -20.17 10.70
N SER A 430 14.86 -20.67 11.78
CA SER A 430 14.13 -21.18 12.95
C SER A 430 14.53 -20.43 14.22
N LYS A 431 13.61 -20.31 15.18
CA LYS A 431 13.83 -19.61 16.47
C LYS A 431 14.67 -20.43 17.47
N GLY A 432 15.19 -21.60 17.09
CA GLY A 432 15.98 -22.52 17.93
C GLY A 432 16.77 -23.52 17.09
N SER A 433 17.46 -24.49 17.72
CA SER A 433 17.95 -25.65 16.98
C SER A 433 16.77 -26.51 16.56
N PHE A 434 16.72 -26.89 15.31
CA PHE A 434 15.72 -27.78 14.75
C PHE A 434 15.65 -29.09 15.57
N ASP A 435 14.44 -29.54 15.97
CA ASP A 435 14.23 -30.85 16.63
C ASP A 435 13.59 -31.84 15.64
N PRO A 436 14.21 -33.00 15.34
CA PRO A 436 13.69 -33.95 14.35
C PRO A 436 12.42 -34.64 14.81
N ASN A 437 12.19 -34.66 16.11
CA ASN A 437 11.00 -35.26 16.69
C ASN A 437 9.87 -34.24 16.81
N ASN A 438 10.18 -32.95 16.62
CA ASN A 438 9.22 -31.88 16.67
C ASN A 438 8.90 -31.42 15.25
N ILE A 439 7.92 -32.09 14.65
CA ILE A 439 7.35 -31.73 13.35
C ILE A 439 6.83 -30.27 13.37
N ASP A 440 6.68 -29.68 14.55
CA ASP A 440 6.21 -28.33 14.82
C ASP A 440 7.29 -27.24 14.84
N GLU A 441 8.59 -27.58 14.94
CA GLU A 441 9.66 -26.59 15.27
C GLU A 441 10.31 -25.96 14.05
N VAL A 442 9.91 -26.42 12.87
CA VAL A 442 10.56 -26.09 11.60
C VAL A 442 9.55 -25.46 10.69
N ILE A 443 9.79 -24.18 10.51
CA ILE A 443 8.98 -23.29 9.75
C ILE A 443 9.78 -23.02 8.47
N GLY A 444 9.25 -23.45 7.31
CA GLY A 444 9.93 -23.35 6.00
C GLY A 444 10.22 -21.91 5.55
N VAL A 445 10.74 -21.76 4.32
CA VAL A 445 11.24 -20.53 3.67
C VAL A 445 10.76 -19.23 4.33
N ALA A 446 11.63 -18.57 5.09
CA ALA A 446 11.35 -17.26 5.69
C ALA A 446 11.19 -16.19 4.61
N ASN A 447 12.08 -16.20 3.60
CA ASN A 447 12.07 -15.26 2.48
C ASN A 447 12.55 -15.98 1.19
N ALA A 448 11.96 -15.64 0.04
CA ALA A 448 12.48 -16.00 -1.28
C ALA A 448 12.43 -14.82 -2.25
N LEU A 449 13.55 -14.58 -2.93
CA LEU A 449 13.73 -13.52 -3.92
C LEU A 449 14.20 -14.11 -5.24
N GLY A 450 13.61 -13.67 -6.34
CA GLY A 450 14.09 -14.06 -7.66
C GLY A 450 13.17 -13.69 -8.81
N ASP A 451 13.30 -14.39 -9.93
CA ASP A 451 12.50 -14.15 -11.12
C ASP A 451 11.36 -15.17 -11.23
N ILE A 452 10.19 -14.72 -11.69
CA ILE A 452 9.03 -15.56 -11.94
C ILE A 452 8.49 -15.39 -13.36
N LYS A 453 7.83 -16.44 -13.82
CA LYS A 453 6.94 -16.44 -14.98
C LYS A 453 5.68 -17.23 -14.64
N LEU A 454 4.57 -16.52 -14.46
CA LEU A 454 3.25 -17.10 -14.22
C LEU A 454 2.44 -17.03 -15.51
N SER A 455 2.07 -18.18 -16.05
CA SER A 455 1.24 -18.33 -17.24
C SER A 455 -0.14 -18.84 -16.83
N GLN A 456 -1.18 -18.08 -17.15
CA GLN A 456 -2.58 -18.39 -16.88
C GLN A 456 -3.40 -18.22 -18.17
N GLY A 457 -3.79 -19.33 -18.80
CA GLY A 457 -4.42 -19.25 -20.13
C GLY A 457 -3.52 -18.54 -21.16
N ASP A 458 -4.00 -17.43 -21.73
CA ASP A 458 -3.27 -16.60 -22.70
C ASP A 458 -2.48 -15.45 -22.02
N ALA A 459 -2.59 -15.29 -20.70
CA ALA A 459 -1.90 -14.26 -19.94
C ALA A 459 -0.57 -14.78 -19.36
N VAL A 460 0.49 -13.97 -19.47
CA VAL A 460 1.83 -14.29 -18.95
C VAL A 460 2.38 -13.11 -18.17
N LEU A 461 2.53 -13.25 -16.86
CA LEU A 461 3.27 -12.31 -16.02
C LEU A 461 4.72 -12.78 -15.89
N THR A 462 5.67 -11.93 -16.26
CA THR A 462 7.10 -12.12 -15.99
C THR A 462 7.63 -10.97 -15.14
N GLY A 463 8.43 -11.25 -14.11
CA GLY A 463 8.94 -10.20 -13.23
C GLY A 463 9.81 -10.73 -12.11
N ARG A 464 10.15 -9.86 -11.16
CA ARG A 464 10.79 -10.26 -9.90
C ARG A 464 9.74 -10.49 -8.83
N VAL A 465 9.92 -11.55 -8.05
CA VAL A 465 9.13 -11.84 -6.85
C VAL A 465 9.99 -11.69 -5.61
N ASP A 466 9.38 -11.15 -4.57
CA ASP A 466 9.89 -11.16 -3.19
C ASP A 466 8.74 -11.64 -2.32
N VAL A 467 8.95 -12.71 -1.57
CA VAL A 467 7.90 -13.34 -0.76
C VAL A 467 8.45 -13.73 0.59
N ASP A 468 7.78 -13.28 1.65
CA ASP A 468 7.98 -13.81 2.98
C ASP A 468 6.93 -14.86 3.26
N TYR A 469 7.36 -15.93 3.92
CA TYR A 469 6.52 -17.06 4.23
C TYR A 469 6.80 -17.55 5.64
N SER A 470 5.73 -17.93 6.33
CA SER A 470 5.85 -18.55 7.63
C SER A 470 4.82 -19.65 7.80
N ARG A 471 5.21 -20.75 8.44
CA ARG A 471 4.32 -21.78 8.97
C ARG A 471 4.19 -21.64 10.48
N GLN A 472 3.03 -21.30 10.99
CA GLN A 472 2.81 -21.18 12.42
C GLN A 472 1.90 -22.29 12.94
N ASN A 473 2.17 -22.75 14.15
CA ASN A 473 1.26 -23.62 14.87
C ASN A 473 0.19 -22.80 15.57
N LEU A 474 -1.02 -22.84 15.01
CA LEU A 474 -2.18 -22.22 15.64
C LEU A 474 -2.82 -23.15 16.70
N SER A 475 -2.49 -24.46 16.70
CA SER A 475 -2.91 -25.41 17.73
C SER A 475 -2.02 -26.66 17.77
N ILE A 476 -2.20 -27.54 18.78
CA ILE A 476 -1.49 -28.84 18.94
C ILE A 476 -1.63 -29.77 17.70
N ARG A 477 -2.55 -29.48 16.78
CA ARG A 477 -2.84 -30.35 15.61
C ARG A 477 -2.87 -29.63 14.28
N SER A 478 -2.54 -28.33 14.21
CA SER A 478 -2.66 -27.55 12.97
C SER A 478 -1.50 -26.59 12.80
N THR A 479 -0.64 -26.91 11.84
CA THR A 479 0.28 -25.98 11.19
C THR A 479 -0.48 -25.21 10.10
N LYS A 480 -0.37 -23.89 10.09
CA LYS A 480 -0.91 -23.01 9.04
C LYS A 480 0.24 -22.36 8.30
N SER A 481 0.21 -22.43 6.98
CA SER A 481 1.06 -21.64 6.09
C SER A 481 0.48 -20.24 5.96
N ILE A 482 1.31 -19.21 6.15
CA ILE A 482 0.97 -17.79 6.17
C ILE A 482 1.90 -17.07 5.21
N ILE A 483 1.33 -16.27 4.31
CA ILE A 483 2.07 -15.35 3.44
C ILE A 483 1.83 -13.93 3.96
N PRO A 484 2.68 -13.42 4.88
CA PRO A 484 2.52 -12.08 5.43
C PRO A 484 2.95 -10.97 4.45
N TYR A 485 3.72 -11.31 3.42
CA TYR A 485 4.15 -10.38 2.39
C TYR A 485 4.47 -11.11 1.09
N LEU A 486 3.97 -10.54 0.00
CA LEU A 486 4.29 -10.89 -1.37
C LEU A 486 4.38 -9.61 -2.18
N SER A 487 5.45 -9.48 -2.96
CA SER A 487 5.62 -8.43 -3.97
C SER A 487 5.98 -9.08 -5.29
N VAL A 488 5.31 -8.66 -6.36
CA VAL A 488 5.70 -8.97 -7.72
C VAL A 488 5.83 -7.68 -8.51
N ASP A 489 7.03 -7.45 -9.04
CA ASP A 489 7.34 -6.32 -9.92
C ASP A 489 7.63 -6.85 -11.32
N GLY A 490 6.66 -6.68 -12.23
CA GLY A 490 6.71 -7.38 -13.50
C GLY A 490 5.98 -6.71 -14.64
N VAL A 491 5.82 -7.49 -15.70
CA VAL A 491 5.17 -7.11 -16.94
C VAL A 491 4.20 -8.21 -17.31
N LEU A 492 2.91 -7.86 -17.37
CA LEU A 492 1.84 -8.71 -17.87
C LEU A 492 1.80 -8.60 -19.39
N THR A 493 1.97 -9.73 -20.06
CA THR A 493 1.85 -9.87 -21.51
C THR A 493 0.62 -10.71 -21.83
N THR A 494 -0.27 -10.18 -22.64
CA THR A 494 -1.41 -10.91 -23.21
C THR A 494 -1.44 -10.68 -24.72
N ASP A 495 -2.32 -11.39 -25.44
CA ASP A 495 -2.49 -11.18 -26.89
C ASP A 495 -2.83 -9.73 -27.25
N ASN A 496 -3.41 -8.99 -26.30
CA ASN A 496 -3.84 -7.62 -26.50
C ASN A 496 -2.72 -6.60 -26.24
N GLN A 497 -1.79 -6.89 -25.32
CA GLN A 497 -0.91 -5.85 -24.77
C GLN A 497 0.26 -6.33 -23.90
N VAL A 498 1.12 -5.37 -23.56
CA VAL A 498 2.20 -5.47 -22.58
C VAL A 498 1.99 -4.36 -21.55
N THR A 499 1.75 -4.72 -20.30
CA THR A 499 1.39 -3.81 -19.21
C THR A 499 2.34 -3.99 -18.03
N PRO A 500 3.13 -2.98 -17.64
CA PRO A 500 3.83 -3.02 -16.35
C PRO A 500 2.83 -3.17 -15.21
N LEU A 501 3.09 -4.13 -14.34
CA LEU A 501 2.19 -4.55 -13.28
C LEU A 501 2.99 -4.76 -12.00
N ARG A 502 2.50 -4.16 -10.92
CA ARG A 502 3.04 -4.35 -9.58
C ARG A 502 1.95 -4.90 -8.69
N ILE A 503 2.23 -6.01 -8.04
CA ILE A 503 1.30 -6.68 -7.15
C ILE A 503 1.94 -6.74 -5.77
N TYR A 504 1.18 -6.34 -4.76
CA TYR A 504 1.49 -6.51 -3.36
C TYR A 504 0.38 -7.33 -2.73
N ALA A 505 0.71 -8.31 -1.90
CA ALA A 505 -0.30 -9.09 -1.20
C ALA A 505 0.13 -9.48 0.21
N ASN A 506 -0.84 -9.66 1.09
CA ASN A 506 -0.66 -10.24 2.41
C ASN A 506 -1.93 -10.97 2.86
N GLU A 507 -1.79 -11.89 3.81
CA GLU A 507 -2.97 -12.53 4.42
C GLU A 507 -3.78 -11.55 5.27
N ARG A 508 -5.09 -11.52 5.03
CA ARG A 508 -6.02 -10.68 5.80
C ARG A 508 -6.18 -11.18 7.23
N SER A 509 -6.19 -12.49 7.43
CA SER A 509 -6.35 -13.08 8.76
C SER A 509 -5.30 -14.17 9.04
N PRO A 510 -4.02 -13.79 9.17
CA PRO A 510 -2.92 -14.73 9.37
C PRO A 510 -3.13 -15.60 10.62
N LEU A 511 -3.74 -15.04 11.66
CA LEU A 511 -3.98 -15.68 12.96
C LEU A 511 -5.30 -16.46 13.04
N ALA A 512 -6.14 -16.42 11.99
CA ALA A 512 -7.36 -17.21 11.97
C ALA A 512 -7.07 -18.68 11.68
N LEU A 513 -7.81 -19.59 12.35
CA LEU A 513 -7.79 -21.04 12.12
C LEU A 513 -8.50 -21.40 10.79
N ARG A 514 -7.95 -20.92 9.68
CA ARG A 514 -8.41 -21.18 8.31
C ARG A 514 -7.46 -22.14 7.60
N THR A 515 -8.02 -22.94 6.69
CA THR A 515 -7.25 -23.89 5.87
C THR A 515 -6.97 -23.36 4.46
N ASP A 516 -7.74 -22.35 4.04
CA ASP A 516 -7.61 -21.61 2.79
C ASP A 516 -6.74 -20.36 2.99
N MET A 517 -6.00 -19.97 1.95
CA MET A 517 -5.34 -18.66 1.90
C MET A 517 -6.39 -17.56 1.78
N ASP A 518 -6.18 -16.45 2.48
CA ASP A 518 -7.04 -15.28 2.41
C ASP A 518 -6.25 -14.01 2.08
N LEU A 519 -5.52 -14.10 0.97
CA LEU A 519 -4.72 -13.00 0.45
C LEU A 519 -5.61 -11.83 0.03
N VAL A 520 -5.24 -10.64 0.48
CA VAL A 520 -5.73 -9.37 -0.06
C VAL A 520 -4.62 -8.73 -0.88
N PHE A 521 -5.01 -8.06 -1.96
CA PHE A 521 -4.10 -7.57 -2.99
C PHE A 521 -4.19 -6.06 -3.11
N GLY A 522 -3.04 -5.43 -3.32
CA GLY A 522 -2.90 -4.11 -3.91
C GLY A 522 -2.18 -4.24 -5.25
N ALA A 523 -2.80 -3.79 -6.34
CA ALA A 523 -2.21 -3.84 -7.67
C ALA A 523 -2.07 -2.44 -8.25
N GLN A 524 -0.91 -2.13 -8.83
CA GLN A 524 -0.66 -0.94 -9.61
C GLN A 524 -0.39 -1.31 -11.07
N LEU A 525 -1.25 -0.80 -11.97
CA LEU A 525 -1.15 -0.98 -13.41
C LEU A 525 -0.64 0.31 -14.05
N GLU A 526 0.37 0.19 -14.92
CA GLU A 526 0.80 1.31 -15.76
C GLU A 526 0.22 1.17 -17.16
N LEU A 527 -0.74 2.02 -17.49
CA LEU A 527 -1.54 1.89 -18.70
C LEU A 527 -1.20 3.02 -19.66
N SER A 528 -0.29 2.78 -20.60
CA SER A 528 -0.07 3.73 -21.69
C SER A 528 -1.27 3.75 -22.64
N LEU A 529 -2.30 4.54 -22.33
CA LEU A 529 -3.46 4.76 -23.21
C LEU A 529 -3.21 5.91 -24.19
N ASN A 530 -3.86 5.86 -25.36
CA ASN A 530 -3.89 6.97 -26.30
C ASN A 530 -4.54 8.19 -25.63
N GLY A 531 -3.73 9.19 -25.26
CA GLY A 531 -4.17 10.42 -24.58
C GLY A 531 -3.77 10.55 -23.12
N GLY A 532 -3.20 9.49 -22.50
CA GLY A 532 -2.76 9.48 -21.10
C GLY A 532 -1.49 8.65 -20.94
N LYS A 533 -0.33 9.23 -21.25
CA LYS A 533 0.95 8.51 -21.25
C LYS A 533 1.45 8.17 -19.84
N ASP A 534 0.98 8.89 -18.85
CA ASP A 534 1.32 8.73 -17.44
C ASP A 534 0.25 7.99 -16.64
N LEU A 535 -0.78 7.43 -17.30
CA LEU A 535 -1.88 6.77 -16.61
C LEU A 535 -1.38 5.59 -15.77
N ARG A 536 -1.54 5.73 -14.45
CA ARG A 536 -1.39 4.62 -13.49
C ARG A 536 -2.68 4.46 -12.72
N ILE A 537 -3.03 3.21 -12.44
CA ILE A 537 -4.21 2.84 -11.68
C ILE A 537 -3.76 1.95 -10.53
N GLN A 538 -4.12 2.32 -9.31
CA GLN A 538 -4.02 1.47 -8.13
C GLN A 538 -5.42 0.97 -7.75
N VAL A 539 -5.52 -0.33 -7.50
CA VAL A 539 -6.72 -1.00 -6.99
C VAL A 539 -6.34 -1.88 -5.81
N THR A 540 -7.22 -1.97 -4.82
CA THR A 540 -7.04 -2.83 -3.65
C THR A 540 -8.29 -3.65 -3.39
N GLY A 541 -8.14 -4.94 -3.05
CA GLY A 541 -9.27 -5.80 -2.77
C GLY A 541 -8.94 -7.30 -2.70
N GLU A 542 -9.99 -8.11 -2.72
CA GLU A 542 -9.87 -9.57 -2.88
C GLU A 542 -9.62 -9.91 -4.37
N PRO A 543 -8.98 -11.05 -4.68
CA PRO A 543 -8.65 -11.46 -6.05
C PRO A 543 -9.80 -11.34 -7.05
N ASP A 544 -10.99 -11.77 -6.63
CA ASP A 544 -12.17 -11.88 -7.48
C ASP A 544 -12.91 -10.54 -7.68
N ASP A 545 -12.48 -9.50 -6.98
CA ASP A 545 -13.17 -8.20 -6.87
C ASP A 545 -12.38 -7.06 -7.53
N LEU A 546 -11.17 -7.28 -8.07
CA LEU A 546 -10.33 -6.21 -8.64
C LEU A 546 -10.98 -5.49 -9.84
N SER A 547 -11.86 -6.16 -10.57
CA SER A 547 -12.67 -5.64 -11.69
C SER A 547 -14.11 -5.28 -11.27
N ASP A 548 -14.52 -5.60 -10.03
CA ASP A 548 -15.85 -5.29 -9.53
C ASP A 548 -15.92 -3.89 -8.92
N PHE A 549 -16.31 -2.93 -9.76
CA PHE A 549 -16.54 -1.55 -9.34
C PHE A 549 -17.88 -1.30 -8.63
N THR A 550 -18.61 -2.33 -8.19
CA THR A 550 -19.81 -2.11 -7.36
C THR A 550 -19.47 -1.47 -6.03
N THR A 551 -18.36 -1.85 -5.40
CA THR A 551 -17.76 -1.10 -4.29
C THR A 551 -16.25 -1.14 -4.45
N ALA A 552 -15.66 -0.04 -4.91
CA ALA A 552 -14.24 0.01 -5.22
C ALA A 552 -13.63 1.35 -4.82
N ASP A 553 -12.40 1.28 -4.31
CA ASP A 553 -11.51 2.41 -4.15
C ASP A 553 -10.44 2.32 -5.25
N ILE A 554 -10.32 3.38 -6.04
CA ILE A 554 -9.39 3.48 -7.16
C ILE A 554 -8.55 4.72 -6.98
N ALA A 555 -7.24 4.59 -7.08
CA ALA A 555 -6.35 5.73 -7.16
C ALA A 555 -5.78 5.82 -8.58
N ILE A 556 -5.79 7.01 -9.17
CA ILE A 556 -5.31 7.23 -10.53
C ILE A 556 -4.39 8.42 -10.61
N ILE A 557 -3.49 8.42 -11.58
CA ILE A 557 -2.80 9.64 -12.05
C ILE A 557 -3.02 9.77 -13.55
N LEU A 558 -3.33 10.97 -14.03
CA LEU A 558 -3.49 11.27 -15.45
C LEU A 558 -3.15 12.74 -15.73
N GLY A 559 -2.28 12.98 -16.70
CA GLY A 559 -1.86 14.34 -17.06
C GLY A 559 -1.13 15.07 -15.92
N GLY A 560 -0.47 14.33 -15.02
CA GLY A 560 0.18 14.85 -13.82
C GLY A 560 -0.76 15.11 -12.64
N HIS A 561 -2.04 14.76 -12.75
CA HIS A 561 -3.03 14.96 -11.69
C HIS A 561 -3.43 13.63 -11.05
N VAL A 562 -3.37 13.57 -9.73
CA VAL A 562 -3.72 12.38 -8.95
C VAL A 562 -5.17 12.52 -8.46
N SER A 563 -5.94 11.43 -8.50
CA SER A 563 -7.31 11.42 -8.00
C SER A 563 -7.62 10.10 -7.31
N GLU A 564 -8.35 10.18 -6.20
CA GLU A 564 -8.87 9.01 -5.48
C GLU A 564 -10.38 8.94 -5.67
N ILE A 565 -10.87 7.80 -6.17
CA ILE A 565 -12.26 7.59 -6.57
C ILE A 565 -12.81 6.45 -5.72
N THR A 566 -13.84 6.75 -4.92
CA THR A 566 -14.63 5.73 -4.22
C THR A 566 -15.97 5.60 -4.93
N VAL A 567 -16.29 4.41 -5.44
CA VAL A 567 -17.57 4.09 -6.07
C VAL A 567 -18.35 3.14 -5.16
N THR A 568 -19.65 3.40 -4.99
CA THR A 568 -20.57 2.47 -4.33
C THR A 568 -21.88 2.41 -5.12
N ASN A 569 -22.27 1.21 -5.53
CA ASN A 569 -23.47 0.96 -6.32
C ASN A 569 -24.35 -0.07 -5.62
N LEU A 570 -25.44 0.41 -5.01
CA LEU A 570 -26.42 -0.42 -4.32
C LEU A 570 -27.74 -0.42 -5.09
N VAL A 571 -27.94 -1.46 -5.90
CA VAL A 571 -29.21 -1.73 -6.62
C VAL A 571 -29.63 -0.52 -7.48
N GLY A 572 -28.65 0.12 -8.14
CA GLY A 572 -28.86 1.26 -9.02
C GLY A 572 -28.98 2.62 -8.35
N ASN A 573 -28.75 2.71 -7.04
CA ASN A 573 -28.35 3.96 -6.40
C ASN A 573 -26.83 4.00 -6.39
N ILE A 574 -26.27 4.98 -7.11
CA ILE A 574 -24.83 5.09 -7.29
C ILE A 574 -24.36 6.28 -6.48
N ASN A 575 -23.29 6.06 -5.73
CA ASN A 575 -22.57 7.07 -4.98
C ASN A 575 -21.13 7.06 -5.48
N VAL A 576 -20.63 8.20 -5.96
CA VAL A 576 -19.24 8.36 -6.39
C VAL A 576 -18.65 9.52 -5.61
N ILE A 577 -17.55 9.26 -4.93
CA ILE A 577 -16.74 10.29 -4.27
C ILE A 577 -15.43 10.39 -5.04
N VAL A 578 -15.13 11.56 -5.60
CA VAL A 578 -13.85 11.84 -6.28
C VAL A 578 -13.10 12.85 -5.43
N ARG A 579 -11.91 12.49 -4.94
CA ARG A 579 -10.99 13.38 -4.25
C ARG A 579 -9.91 13.79 -5.23
N GLY A 580 -9.74 15.10 -5.39
CA GLY A 580 -8.74 15.71 -6.25
C GLY A 580 -7.70 16.46 -5.43
N ARG A 581 -6.84 17.16 -6.15
CA ARG A 581 -5.74 17.92 -5.56
C ARG A 581 -6.25 18.97 -4.59
N ASP A 582 -5.38 19.38 -3.67
CA ASP A 582 -5.59 20.55 -2.81
C ASP A 582 -6.86 20.46 -1.93
N GLY A 583 -7.24 19.23 -1.58
CA GLY A 583 -8.37 18.91 -0.69
C GLY A 583 -9.74 19.25 -1.24
N TYR A 584 -9.86 19.41 -2.54
CA TYR A 584 -11.16 19.44 -3.18
C TYR A 584 -11.70 18.05 -3.46
N TRP A 585 -13.01 17.91 -3.39
CA TRP A 585 -13.66 16.64 -3.67
C TRP A 585 -15.11 16.82 -4.09
N LEU A 586 -15.65 15.79 -4.72
CA LEU A 586 -16.96 15.77 -5.33
C LEU A 586 -17.73 14.55 -4.82
N ASP A 587 -18.95 14.77 -4.35
CA ASP A 587 -19.94 13.73 -4.01
C ASP A 587 -21.02 13.72 -5.10
N ILE A 588 -21.15 12.61 -5.82
CA ILE A 588 -22.17 12.40 -6.84
C ILE A 588 -23.06 11.23 -6.43
N LYS A 589 -24.33 11.54 -6.18
CA LYS A 589 -25.40 10.58 -5.96
C LYS A 589 -26.34 10.56 -7.16
N LYS A 590 -26.43 9.42 -7.83
CA LYS A 590 -27.44 9.19 -8.88
C LYS A 590 -28.59 8.34 -8.36
N LYS A 591 -29.80 8.79 -8.71
CA LYS A 591 -31.02 8.00 -8.63
C LYS A 591 -31.86 8.23 -9.90
N LYS A 592 -31.98 7.20 -10.76
CA LYS A 592 -32.55 7.34 -12.12
C LYS A 592 -31.83 8.45 -12.89
N ASP A 593 -32.52 9.32 -13.61
CA ASP A 593 -31.90 10.37 -14.44
C ASP A 593 -31.49 11.62 -13.66
N LEU A 594 -31.55 11.58 -12.32
CA LEU A 594 -31.23 12.70 -11.44
C LEU A 594 -29.91 12.47 -10.74
N TYR A 595 -29.04 13.47 -10.86
CA TYR A 595 -27.79 13.62 -10.16
C TYR A 595 -27.97 14.66 -9.07
N THR A 596 -27.46 14.33 -7.90
CA THR A 596 -27.49 15.16 -6.69
C THR A 596 -26.17 15.00 -5.97
N GLY A 597 -25.85 15.90 -5.06
CA GLY A 597 -24.64 15.82 -4.24
C GLY A 597 -24.02 17.18 -4.08
N GLY A 598 -22.71 17.21 -3.85
CA GLY A 598 -22.00 18.43 -3.52
C GLY A 598 -20.59 18.44 -4.06
N PHE A 599 -20.09 19.64 -4.28
CA PHE A 599 -18.72 19.92 -4.61
C PHE A 599 -18.10 20.69 -3.47
N TYR A 600 -16.97 20.21 -2.97
CA TYR A 600 -16.43 20.59 -1.67
C TYR A 600 -14.98 21.02 -1.77
N PHE A 601 -14.59 21.91 -0.87
CA PHE A 601 -13.21 22.30 -0.58
C PHE A 601 -12.98 22.09 0.91
N GLY A 602 -12.16 21.08 1.26
CA GLY A 602 -12.15 20.53 2.61
C GLY A 602 -13.57 20.15 3.04
N ASP A 603 -14.03 20.63 4.19
CA ASP A 603 -15.40 20.36 4.68
C ASP A 603 -16.45 21.37 4.20
N LYS A 604 -16.06 22.40 3.43
CA LYS A 604 -16.98 23.45 2.97
C LYS A 604 -17.64 23.06 1.66
N LEU A 605 -18.97 23.14 1.60
CA LEU A 605 -19.73 23.04 0.35
C LEU A 605 -19.52 24.31 -0.49
N VAL A 606 -19.01 24.12 -1.70
CA VAL A 606 -18.64 25.16 -2.66
C VAL A 606 -19.71 25.33 -3.73
N ALA A 607 -20.30 24.22 -4.18
CA ALA A 607 -21.34 24.20 -5.20
C ALA A 607 -22.18 22.92 -5.13
N ASP A 608 -23.34 22.92 -5.78
CA ASP A 608 -24.25 21.77 -5.78
C ASP A 608 -24.09 20.92 -7.04
N VAL A 609 -24.01 19.60 -6.89
CA VAL A 609 -24.16 18.69 -8.03
C VAL A 609 -25.64 18.54 -8.34
N ARG A 610 -26.06 18.91 -9.54
CA ARG A 610 -27.47 18.83 -9.97
C ARG A 610 -27.61 18.51 -11.45
N THR A 611 -28.77 17.93 -11.79
CA THR A 611 -29.20 17.80 -13.19
C THR A 611 -30.03 19.02 -13.61
N ILE A 612 -29.56 19.76 -14.62
CA ILE A 612 -30.31 20.86 -15.25
C ILE A 612 -30.64 20.47 -16.69
N ARG A 613 -31.93 20.43 -17.02
CA ARG A 613 -32.43 20.06 -18.37
C ARG A 613 -31.89 18.71 -18.88
N GLY A 614 -31.69 17.76 -17.97
CA GLY A 614 -31.14 16.43 -18.29
C GLY A 614 -29.61 16.37 -18.36
N ILE A 615 -28.91 17.49 -18.15
CA ILE A 615 -27.44 17.54 -18.15
C ILE A 615 -26.96 17.56 -16.69
N PRO A 616 -26.12 16.60 -16.26
CA PRO A 616 -25.46 16.64 -14.96
C PRO A 616 -24.36 17.70 -14.94
N GLY A 617 -24.29 18.48 -13.88
CA GLY A 617 -23.26 19.50 -13.73
C GLY A 617 -23.16 20.01 -12.30
N ILE A 618 -22.24 20.95 -12.13
CA ILE A 618 -22.02 21.68 -10.89
C ILE A 618 -22.69 23.04 -11.05
N LEU A 619 -23.68 23.30 -10.21
CA LEU A 619 -24.35 24.59 -10.12
C LEU A 619 -23.65 25.40 -9.04
N PHE A 620 -22.92 26.41 -9.46
CA PHE A 620 -22.27 27.34 -8.55
C PHE A 620 -23.27 28.34 -7.97
N PRO A 621 -22.94 28.93 -6.81
CA PRO A 621 -23.90 29.81 -6.15
C PRO A 621 -24.08 31.17 -6.84
N ASP A 622 -23.20 31.54 -7.77
CA ASP A 622 -23.36 32.69 -8.68
C ASP A 622 -24.37 32.41 -9.82
N GLY A 623 -24.90 31.19 -9.90
CA GLY A 623 -25.83 30.74 -10.93
C GLY A 623 -25.16 30.21 -12.19
N SER A 624 -23.82 30.19 -12.25
CA SER A 624 -23.10 29.51 -13.32
C SER A 624 -23.27 27.99 -13.19
N PHE A 625 -23.36 27.32 -14.33
CA PHE A 625 -23.54 25.88 -14.39
C PHE A 625 -22.46 25.29 -15.29
N GLU A 626 -21.62 24.46 -14.71
CA GLU A 626 -20.54 23.76 -15.41
C GLU A 626 -20.92 22.29 -15.60
N SER A 627 -20.92 21.85 -16.85
CA SER A 627 -21.14 20.45 -17.19
C SER A 627 -20.03 19.58 -16.60
N LEU A 628 -20.40 18.43 -16.03
CA LEU A 628 -19.43 17.38 -15.64
C LEU A 628 -18.82 16.66 -16.86
N PHE A 629 -19.32 16.96 -18.08
CA PHE A 629 -18.93 16.35 -19.35
C PHE A 629 -18.43 17.37 -20.37
#